data_AF-A0A0F9IBH1-F1
#
_entry.id   AF-A0A0F9IBH1-F1
#
_cell.length_a   1.000
_cell.length_b   1.000
_cell.length_c   1.000
_cell.angle_alpha   90.00
_cell.angle_beta   90.00
_cell.angle_gamma   90.00
#
_symmetry.space_group_name_H-M   'P 1'
#
loop_
_entity.id
_entity.type
_entity.pdbx_description
1 polymer ?
#
loop_
_entity_poly.entity_id
_entity_poly.type
_entity_poly.pdbx_seq_one_letter_code
_entity_poly.pdbx_strand_id
1 'polypeptide(L)'
;MTPKQIIRRVDRLRSDRANWESYWHDLAHFCIPRKAFITRERISGEKLDFHRLFDNEAIRDLQIMAAGFASHLTNPSSPWFTMATRNRALMDIKEVKVWFNEVTEEIRATFDGSNSDETLQEFYLDAGGLGTGN
;
A
#
# COMPACT_ATOMS: atom_id res chain seq x y z
N MET A 1 -17.82 3.30 22.27
CA MET A 1 -16.52 3.90 22.63
C MET A 1 -16.70 5.41 22.55
N THR A 2 -16.45 6.15 23.63
CA THR A 2 -16.64 7.62 23.64
C THR A 2 -15.48 8.32 22.91
N PRO A 3 -15.64 9.54 22.37
CA PRO A 3 -14.55 10.26 21.69
C PRO A 3 -13.27 10.36 22.52
N LYS A 4 -13.41 10.58 23.84
CA LYS A 4 -12.28 10.61 24.79
C LYS A 4 -11.53 9.28 24.89
N GLN A 5 -12.20 8.14 24.73
CA GLN A 5 -11.56 6.83 24.74
C GLN A 5 -10.78 6.58 23.45
N ILE A 6 -11.28 7.07 22.31
CA ILE A 6 -10.60 6.95 21.02
C ILE A 6 -9.30 7.76 21.05
N ILE A 7 -9.34 9.02 21.50
CA ILE A 7 -8.15 9.88 21.59
C ILE A 7 -7.08 9.23 22.47
N ARG A 8 -7.42 8.80 23.69
CA ARG A 8 -6.46 8.11 24.59
C ARG A 8 -5.86 6.86 23.96
N ARG A 9 -6.65 6.09 23.21
CA ARG A 9 -6.16 4.90 22.51
C ARG A 9 -5.17 5.29 21.40
N VAL A 10 -5.47 6.32 20.62
CA VAL A 10 -4.59 6.83 19.57
C VAL A 10 -3.28 7.35 20.15
N ASP A 11 -3.32 8.12 21.24
CA ASP A 11 -2.11 8.67 21.88
C ASP A 11 -1.19 7.56 22.42
N ARG A 12 -1.78 6.52 23.01
CA ARG A 12 -1.03 5.34 23.44
C ARG A 12 -0.36 4.65 22.25
N LEU A 13 -1.12 4.36 21.18
CA LEU A 13 -0.58 3.68 19.99
C LEU A 13 0.49 4.52 19.28
N ARG A 14 0.38 5.86 19.31
CA ARG A 14 1.41 6.77 18.81
C ARG A 14 2.69 6.68 19.65
N SER A 15 2.55 6.62 20.97
CA SER A 15 3.69 6.45 21.87
C SER A 15 4.40 5.10 21.63
N ASP A 16 3.61 4.03 21.49
CA ASP A 16 4.12 2.68 21.23
C ASP A 16 4.86 2.59 19.88
N ARG A 17 4.46 3.38 18.87
CA ARG A 17 5.07 3.38 17.53
C ARG A 17 6.23 4.35 17.34
N ALA A 18 6.53 5.23 18.29
CA ALA A 18 7.53 6.29 18.15
C ALA A 18 8.94 5.76 17.80
N ASN A 19 9.31 4.61 18.37
CA ASN A 19 10.58 3.94 18.03
C ASN A 19 10.61 3.49 16.57
N TRP A 20 9.49 2.96 16.05
CA TRP A 20 9.38 2.53 14.66
C TRP A 20 9.40 3.71 13.68
N GLU A 21 8.79 4.84 14.03
CA GLU A 21 8.83 6.06 13.21
C GLU A 21 10.26 6.56 12.99
N SER A 22 11.15 6.38 13.96
CA SER A 22 12.57 6.72 13.83
C SER A 22 13.30 5.78 12.85
N TYR A 23 13.05 4.46 12.92
CA TYR A 23 13.59 3.51 11.93
C TYR A 23 13.05 3.76 10.52
N TRP A 24 11.76 4.04 10.40
CA TRP A 24 11.16 4.38 9.11
C TRP A 24 11.75 5.66 8.52
N HIS A 25 12.05 6.66 9.36
CA HIS A 25 12.71 7.88 8.91
C HIS A 25 14.08 7.57 8.30
N ASP A 26 14.90 6.77 8.97
CA ASP A 26 16.22 6.38 8.48
C ASP A 26 16.12 5.56 7.20
N LEU A 27 15.23 4.56 7.12
CA LEU A 27 15.01 3.75 5.92
C LEU A 27 14.52 4.61 4.74
N ALA A 28 13.58 5.53 4.99
CA ALA A 28 13.04 6.39 3.96
C ALA A 28 14.10 7.30 3.34
N HIS A 29 15.12 7.74 4.09
CA HIS A 29 16.24 8.51 3.52
C HIS A 29 17.02 7.74 2.45
N PHE A 30 17.08 6.41 2.54
CA PHE A 30 17.82 5.58 1.58
C PHE A 30 16.91 5.00 0.49
N CYS A 31 15.67 4.64 0.82
CA CYS A 31 14.78 3.92 -0.08
C CYS A 31 13.75 4.82 -0.77
N ILE A 32 13.20 5.81 -0.06
CA ILE A 32 12.11 6.67 -0.55
C ILE A 32 12.32 8.13 -0.07
N PRO A 33 13.37 8.85 -0.54
CA PRO A 33 13.77 10.13 0.06
C PRO A 33 12.68 11.21 0.10
N ARG A 34 11.72 11.14 -0.84
CA ARG A 34 10.55 12.04 -0.87
C ARG A 34 9.62 11.86 0.32
N LYS A 35 9.57 10.66 0.92
CA LYS A 35 8.74 10.31 2.06
C LYS A 35 9.51 10.32 3.39
N ALA A 36 10.77 10.76 3.42
CA ALA A 36 11.62 10.76 4.61
C ALA A 36 11.20 11.77 5.71
N PHE A 37 10.03 12.39 5.62
CA PHE A 37 9.50 13.34 6.60
C PHE A 37 8.46 12.67 7.52
N ILE A 38 8.90 11.65 8.25
CA ILE A 38 8.03 10.81 9.10
C ILE A 38 7.95 11.36 10.54
N THR A 39 9.10 11.67 11.13
CA THR A 39 9.22 12.19 12.51
C THR A 39 9.08 13.70 12.61
N ARG A 40 9.10 14.41 11.47
CA ARG A 40 8.99 15.87 11.39
C ARG A 40 8.18 16.30 10.18
N GLU A 41 7.48 17.41 10.31
CA GLU A 41 6.82 18.07 9.19
C GLU A 41 7.86 18.77 8.31
N ARG A 42 7.68 18.67 7.00
CA ARG A 42 8.50 19.37 6.01
C ARG A 42 8.05 20.82 5.91
N ILE A 43 9.00 21.75 5.94
CA ILE A 43 8.69 23.17 5.69
C ILE A 43 8.57 23.39 4.17
N SER A 44 7.59 24.19 3.74
CA SER A 44 7.43 24.49 2.31
C SER A 44 8.70 25.12 1.73
N GLY A 45 9.21 24.56 0.63
CA GLY A 45 10.46 24.98 0.00
C GLY A 45 11.73 24.36 0.60
N GLU A 46 11.63 23.54 1.65
CA GLU A 46 12.79 22.84 2.21
C GLU A 46 13.40 21.89 1.18
N LYS A 47 14.72 22.01 0.99
CA LYS A 47 15.49 21.14 0.10
C LYS A 47 15.45 19.70 0.63
N LEU A 48 15.27 18.74 -0.27
CA LEU A 48 15.43 17.33 0.06
C LEU A 48 16.90 17.07 0.42
N ASP A 49 17.13 16.47 1.59
CA ASP A 49 18.45 16.09 2.04
C ASP A 49 18.89 14.79 1.34
N PHE A 50 19.76 14.93 0.34
CA PHE A 50 20.38 13.81 -0.35
C PHE A 50 21.83 13.57 0.12
N HIS A 51 22.29 14.22 1.19
CA HIS A 51 23.69 14.13 1.62
C HIS A 51 24.09 12.72 2.08
N ARG A 52 23.12 11.89 2.48
CA ARG A 52 23.34 10.49 2.89
C ARG A 52 23.20 9.49 1.74
N LEU A 53 22.70 9.92 0.58
CA LEU A 53 22.48 9.05 -0.57
C LEU A 53 23.73 9.05 -1.47
N PHE A 54 24.57 8.03 -1.32
CA PHE A 54 25.81 7.90 -2.10
C PHE A 54 25.62 7.21 -3.44
N ASP A 55 24.71 6.24 -3.50
CA ASP A 55 24.26 5.56 -4.71
C ASP A 55 22.72 5.48 -4.73
N ASN A 56 22.16 5.03 -5.85
CA ASN A 56 20.71 4.91 -6.05
C ASN A 56 20.22 3.46 -6.09
N GLU A 57 21.05 2.49 -5.66
CA GLU A 57 20.76 1.06 -5.82
C GLU A 57 19.50 0.67 -5.05
N ALA A 58 19.43 1.04 -3.77
CA ALA A 58 18.27 0.76 -2.92
C ALA A 58 16.94 1.33 -3.48
N ILE A 59 16.99 2.56 -4.01
CA ILE A 59 15.81 3.22 -4.62
C ILE A 59 15.37 2.45 -5.87
N ARG A 60 16.33 2.11 -6.73
CA ARG A 60 16.07 1.40 -7.99
C ARG A 60 15.52 0.00 -7.73
N ASP A 61 16.11 -0.74 -6.80
CA ASP A 61 15.70 -2.10 -6.49
C ASP A 61 14.31 -2.13 -5.86
N LEU A 62 13.99 -1.16 -5.01
CA LEU A 62 12.64 -0.99 -4.48
C LEU A 62 11.62 -0.70 -5.59
N GLN A 63 11.97 0.15 -6.55
CA GLN A 63 11.11 0.43 -7.71
C GLN A 63 10.87 -0.81 -8.58
N ILE A 64 11.92 -1.61 -8.82
CA ILE A 64 11.83 -2.86 -9.57
C ILE A 64 10.95 -3.86 -8.83
N MET A 65 11.13 -4.00 -7.52
CA MET A 65 10.31 -4.88 -6.69
C MET A 65 8.83 -4.46 -6.74
N ALA A 66 8.54 -3.17 -6.55
CA ALA A 66 7.16 -2.65 -6.59
C ALA A 66 6.53 -2.86 -7.98
N ALA A 67 7.25 -2.58 -9.06
CA ALA A 67 6.79 -2.87 -10.42
C ALA A 67 6.56 -4.38 -10.65
N GLY A 68 7.42 -5.22 -10.08
CA GLY A 68 7.25 -6.67 -10.08
C GLY A 68 5.95 -7.10 -9.39
N PHE A 69 5.65 -6.54 -8.21
CA PHE A 69 4.40 -6.82 -7.50
C PHE A 69 3.18 -6.31 -8.27
N ALA A 70 3.18 -5.08 -8.76
CA ALA A 70 2.07 -4.58 -9.58
C ALA A 70 1.82 -5.44 -10.81
N SER A 71 2.89 -5.91 -11.48
CA SER A 71 2.76 -6.76 -12.67
C SER A 71 2.29 -8.19 -12.36
N HIS A 72 2.60 -8.75 -11.18
CA HIS A 72 2.30 -10.15 -10.86
C HIS A 72 1.07 -10.33 -9.97
N LEU A 73 0.75 -9.35 -9.12
CA LEU A 73 -0.32 -9.45 -8.12
C LEU A 73 -1.57 -8.68 -8.52
N THR A 74 -1.44 -7.55 -9.20
CA THR A 74 -2.55 -6.60 -9.43
C THR A 74 -2.47 -5.98 -10.81
N ASN A 75 -2.10 -6.77 -11.82
CA ASN A 75 -1.97 -6.26 -13.18
C ASN A 75 -3.36 -5.84 -13.71
N PRO A 76 -3.62 -4.56 -14.05
CA PRO A 76 -4.92 -4.13 -14.53
C PRO A 76 -5.30 -4.77 -15.88
N SER A 77 -4.31 -5.18 -16.67
CA SER A 77 -4.55 -5.85 -17.96
C SER A 77 -4.92 -7.32 -17.82
N SER A 78 -4.93 -7.89 -16.61
CA SER A 78 -5.24 -9.30 -16.40
C SER A 78 -6.06 -9.54 -15.13
N PRO A 79 -7.09 -10.40 -15.19
CA PRO A 79 -7.92 -10.70 -14.04
C PRO A 79 -7.12 -11.25 -12.85
N TRP A 80 -6.95 -10.44 -11.79
CA TRP A 80 -6.10 -10.77 -10.63
C TRP A 80 -6.86 -11.25 -9.38
N PHE A 81 -8.20 -11.22 -9.39
CA PHE A 81 -9.04 -11.81 -8.36
C PHE A 81 -10.32 -12.41 -8.95
N THR A 82 -10.98 -13.32 -8.23
CA THR A 82 -12.31 -13.84 -8.57
C THR A 82 -13.15 -14.02 -7.32
N MET A 83 -14.46 -13.81 -7.45
CA MET A 83 -15.40 -14.00 -6.36
C MET A 83 -15.96 -15.41 -6.38
N ALA A 84 -16.04 -16.05 -5.21
CA ALA A 84 -16.63 -17.37 -5.06
C ALA A 84 -17.29 -17.50 -3.67
N THR A 85 -18.31 -18.36 -3.58
CA THR A 85 -18.89 -18.72 -2.28
C THR A 85 -18.03 -19.75 -1.56
N ARG A 86 -18.07 -19.72 -0.22
CA ARG A 86 -17.43 -20.71 0.64
C ARG A 86 -17.99 -22.13 0.42
N ASN A 87 -19.27 -22.23 0.05
CA ASN A 87 -19.90 -23.52 -0.22
C ASN A 87 -19.67 -23.93 -1.69
N ARG A 88 -18.71 -24.84 -1.91
CA ARG A 88 -18.32 -25.29 -3.27
C ARG A 88 -19.47 -25.94 -4.06
N ALA A 89 -20.41 -26.62 -3.39
CA ALA A 89 -21.54 -27.25 -4.08
C ALA A 89 -22.48 -26.21 -4.72
N LEU A 90 -22.60 -25.02 -4.12
CA LEU A 90 -23.35 -23.92 -4.74
C LEU A 90 -22.63 -23.35 -5.95
N MET A 91 -21.30 -23.38 -5.96
CA MET A 91 -20.55 -22.99 -7.15
C MET A 91 -20.79 -23.93 -8.32
N ASP A 92 -21.27 -25.17 -8.16
CA ASP A 92 -21.56 -26.05 -9.31
C ASP A 92 -22.82 -25.64 -10.09
N ILE A 93 -23.70 -24.85 -9.47
CA ILE A 93 -24.91 -24.32 -10.07
C ILE A 93 -24.53 -23.23 -11.08
N LYS A 94 -24.95 -23.39 -12.34
CA LYS A 94 -24.57 -22.50 -13.45
C LYS A 94 -24.94 -21.05 -13.16
N GLU A 95 -26.14 -20.81 -12.66
CA GLU A 95 -26.68 -19.49 -12.35
C GLU A 95 -25.84 -18.79 -11.28
N VAL A 96 -25.37 -19.54 -10.29
CA VAL A 96 -24.49 -19.02 -9.23
C VAL A 96 -23.13 -18.62 -9.81
N LYS A 97 -22.53 -19.46 -10.69
CA LYS A 97 -21.26 -19.10 -11.37
C LYS A 97 -21.39 -17.81 -12.17
N VAL A 98 -22.47 -17.67 -12.94
CA VAL A 98 -22.72 -16.49 -13.77
C VAL A 98 -22.82 -15.24 -12.90
N TRP A 99 -23.62 -15.30 -11.83
CA TRP A 99 -23.78 -14.16 -10.92
C TRP A 99 -22.46 -13.74 -10.25
N PHE A 100 -21.66 -14.69 -9.76
CA PHE A 100 -20.35 -14.36 -9.17
C PHE A 100 -19.36 -13.80 -10.20
N ASN A 101 -19.46 -14.21 -11.46
CA ASN A 101 -18.67 -13.63 -12.54
C ASN A 101 -19.10 -12.18 -12.81
N GLU A 102 -20.40 -11.90 -12.89
CA GLU A 102 -20.93 -10.54 -13.04
C GLU A 102 -20.47 -9.61 -11.91
N VAL A 103 -20.56 -10.06 -10.65
CA VAL A 103 -20.08 -9.31 -9.49
C VAL A 103 -18.57 -9.08 -9.55
N THR A 104 -17.79 -10.07 -10.03
CA THR A 104 -16.34 -9.92 -10.21
C THR A 104 -16.03 -8.82 -11.23
N GLU A 105 -16.73 -8.80 -12.37
CA GLU A 105 -16.55 -7.77 -13.41
C GLU A 105 -16.97 -6.38 -12.93
N GLU A 106 -18.06 -6.27 -12.16
CA GLU A 106 -18.50 -4.98 -11.59
C GLU A 106 -17.47 -4.40 -10.61
N ILE A 107 -16.89 -5.24 -9.75
CA ILE A 107 -15.83 -4.82 -8.84
C ILE A 107 -14.58 -4.40 -9.64
N ARG A 108 -14.20 -5.14 -10.68
CA ARG A 108 -13.06 -4.77 -11.54
C ARG A 108 -13.29 -3.43 -12.23
N ALA A 109 -14.45 -3.22 -12.83
CA ALA A 109 -14.81 -1.95 -13.46
C ALA A 109 -14.73 -0.78 -12.46
N THR A 110 -15.05 -1.02 -11.19
CA THR A 110 -14.91 -0.01 -10.12
C THR A 110 -13.44 0.29 -9.82
N PHE A 111 -12.58 -0.74 -9.78
CA PHE A 111 -11.14 -0.55 -9.60
C PHE A 111 -10.53 0.23 -10.78
N ASP A 112 -10.82 -0.19 -12.01
CA ASP A 112 -10.31 0.44 -13.24
C ASP A 112 -10.79 1.90 -13.39
N GLY A 113 -11.97 2.22 -12.87
CA GLY A 113 -12.53 3.58 -12.85
C GLY A 113 -11.99 4.48 -11.73
N SER A 114 -11.09 3.99 -10.89
CA SER A 114 -10.56 4.69 -9.72
C SER A 114 -9.03 4.82 -9.78
N ASN A 115 -8.42 5.51 -8.80
CA ASN A 115 -6.96 5.64 -8.68
C ASN A 115 -6.31 4.42 -7.99
N SER A 116 -6.93 3.24 -8.08
CA SER A 116 -6.50 2.05 -7.34
C SER A 116 -5.14 1.53 -7.79
N ASP A 117 -4.83 1.58 -9.09
CA ASP A 117 -3.52 1.13 -9.61
C ASP A 117 -2.37 1.97 -9.04
N GLU A 118 -2.52 3.29 -9.02
CA GLU A 118 -1.53 4.21 -8.45
C GLU A 118 -1.40 4.00 -6.94
N THR A 119 -2.53 3.83 -6.24
CA THR A 119 -2.54 3.59 -4.79
C THR A 119 -1.88 2.27 -4.43
N LEU A 120 -2.11 1.20 -5.21
CA LEU A 120 -1.47 -0.11 -5.03
C LEU A 120 0.04 -0.05 -5.30
N GLN A 121 0.45 0.68 -6.34
CA GLN A 121 1.86 0.90 -6.64
C GLN A 121 2.56 1.65 -5.49
N GLU A 122 1.92 2.67 -4.93
CA GLU A 122 2.42 3.41 -3.78
C GLU A 122 2.48 2.53 -2.53
N PHE A 123 1.45 1.70 -2.30
CA PHE A 123 1.42 0.72 -1.22
C PHE A 123 2.59 -0.27 -1.30
N TYR A 124 2.93 -0.78 -2.50
CA TYR A 124 4.06 -1.70 -2.66
C TYR A 124 5.41 -1.06 -2.35
N LEU A 125 5.59 0.23 -2.69
CA LEU A 125 6.79 0.98 -2.33
C LEU A 125 6.90 1.12 -0.81
N ASP A 126 5.80 1.50 -0.14
CA ASP A 126 5.80 1.72 1.31
C ASP A 126 5.97 0.41 2.08
N ALA A 127 5.21 -0.63 1.72
CA ALA A 127 5.33 -1.96 2.32
C ALA A 127 6.74 -2.55 2.11
N GLY A 128 7.32 -2.34 0.92
CA GLY A 128 8.67 -2.79 0.59
C GLY A 128 9.78 -2.07 1.34
N GLY A 129 9.68 -0.73 1.41
CA GLY A 129 10.71 0.11 2.02
C GLY A 129 10.61 0.22 3.54
N LEU A 130 9.41 0.17 4.10
CA LEU A 130 9.13 0.45 5.52
C LEU A 130 8.54 -0.74 6.28
N GLY A 131 8.16 -1.82 5.58
CA GLY A 131 7.48 -2.99 6.16
C GLY A 131 5.98 -2.77 6.41
N THR A 132 5.46 -1.57 6.16
CA THR A 132 4.05 -1.20 6.29
C THR A 132 3.67 -0.25 5.16
N GLY A 133 2.52 -0.46 4.52
CA GLY A 133 1.97 0.46 3.51
C GLY A 133 0.73 1.18 4.02
N ASN A 134 0.53 2.42 3.56
CA ASN A 134 -0.66 3.22 3.84
C ASN A 134 -1.40 3.57 2.56
#